data_AF-A0A178IG34-F1
#
_entry.id   AF-A0A178IG34-F1
#
_cell.length_a   1.000
_cell.length_b   1.000
_cell.length_c   1.000
_cell.angle_alpha   90.00
_cell.angle_beta   90.00
_cell.angle_gamma   90.00
#
_symmetry.space_group_name_H-M   'P 1'
#
loop_
_entity.id
_entity.type
_entity.pdbx_description
1 polymer ?
#
loop_
_entity_poly.entity_id
_entity_poly.type
_entity_poly.pdbx_seq_one_letter_code
_entity_poly.pdbx_strand_id
1 'polypeptide(L)'
;MNASQPASPPPRRPNRRRVWIAAAAVFLLGLAVGGAGAVWFGTRALRTRLQAGPEAWPAQSERIIDRIQADLTKSLALTPEESARVEATLRESAGAMRAIRLRAFAQARMELRAAIRKIAAELPPEKRDEFHRVMARRYERLGLQPPSPTLPADAETTP
;
A
#
# COMPACT_ATOMS: atom_id res chain seq x y z
N MET A 1 21.73 50.47 -58.46
CA MET A 1 20.48 50.56 -57.68
C MET A 1 20.47 49.40 -56.70
N ASN A 2 20.89 49.63 -55.44
CA ASN A 2 20.84 48.62 -54.38
C ASN A 2 19.52 48.79 -53.62
N ALA A 3 18.63 47.81 -53.75
CA ALA A 3 17.38 47.79 -53.01
C ALA A 3 17.68 47.49 -51.53
N SER A 4 17.37 48.44 -50.66
CA SER A 4 17.51 48.29 -49.21
C SER A 4 16.58 47.18 -48.71
N GLN A 5 17.16 46.09 -48.21
CA GLN A 5 16.42 44.99 -47.59
C GLN A 5 15.75 45.50 -46.31
N PRO A 6 14.43 45.30 -46.12
CA PRO A 6 13.74 45.74 -44.92
C PRO A 6 14.27 44.97 -43.70
N ALA A 7 14.67 45.72 -42.68
CA ALA A 7 15.22 45.17 -41.44
C ALA A 7 14.22 44.19 -40.80
N SER A 8 14.68 42.96 -40.52
CA SER A 8 13.85 41.96 -39.84
C SER A 8 13.51 42.43 -38.43
N PRO A 9 12.25 42.30 -37.99
CA PRO A 9 11.84 42.73 -36.66
C PRO A 9 12.62 41.96 -35.58
N PRO A 10 12.99 42.61 -34.47
CA PRO A 10 13.72 41.95 -33.40
C PRO A 10 12.89 40.82 -32.78
N PRO A 11 13.51 39.69 -32.42
CA PRO A 11 12.80 38.58 -31.78
C PRO A 11 12.19 39.04 -30.45
N ARG A 12 10.88 38.83 -30.29
CA ARG A 12 10.19 39.10 -29.03
C ARG A 12 10.75 38.18 -27.94
N ARG A 13 11.39 38.74 -26.92
CA ARG A 13 11.90 37.96 -25.79
C ARG A 13 10.74 37.29 -25.06
N PRO A 14 10.79 35.96 -24.84
CA PRO A 14 9.74 35.28 -24.11
C PRO A 14 9.64 35.85 -22.70
N ASN A 15 8.40 36.14 -22.26
CA ASN A 15 8.15 36.66 -20.93
C ASN A 15 8.49 35.57 -19.90
N ARG A 16 9.60 35.74 -19.17
CA ARG A 16 10.15 34.77 -18.20
C ARG A 16 9.10 34.29 -17.19
N ARG A 17 8.14 35.14 -16.82
CA ARG A 17 7.04 34.79 -15.91
C ARG A 17 6.14 33.69 -16.48
N ARG A 18 5.88 33.71 -17.79
CA ARG A 18 5.06 32.67 -18.45
C ARG A 18 5.77 31.32 -18.47
N VAL A 19 7.08 31.32 -18.65
CA VAL A 19 7.91 30.09 -18.63
C VAL A 19 7.87 29.43 -17.24
N TRP A 20 8.03 30.23 -16.17
CA TRP A 20 7.94 29.72 -14.80
C TRP A 20 6.56 29.17 -14.45
N ILE A 21 5.48 29.84 -14.87
CA ILE A 21 4.11 29.35 -14.65
C ILE A 21 3.90 28.01 -15.36
N ALA A 22 4.36 27.89 -16.62
CA ALA A 22 4.25 26.65 -17.37
C ALA A 22 5.03 25.51 -16.70
N ALA A 23 6.25 25.77 -16.24
CA ALA A 23 7.07 24.78 -15.53
C ALA A 23 6.41 24.31 -14.22
N ALA A 24 5.88 25.24 -13.42
CA ALA A 24 5.16 24.90 -12.19
C ALA A 24 3.90 24.07 -12.48
N ALA A 25 3.15 24.41 -13.53
CA ALA A 25 1.95 23.66 -13.93
C ALA A 25 2.29 22.21 -14.33
N VAL A 26 3.34 22.01 -15.13
CA VAL A 26 3.80 20.66 -15.52
C VAL A 26 4.27 19.86 -14.30
N PHE A 27 5.00 20.50 -13.38
CA PHE A 27 5.46 19.85 -12.15
C PHE A 27 4.29 19.39 -11.27
N LEU A 28 3.32 20.28 -11.02
CA LEU A 28 2.13 19.96 -10.24
C LEU A 28 1.29 18.86 -10.90
N LEU A 29 1.17 18.89 -12.24
CA LEU A 29 0.48 17.84 -12.98
C LEU A 29 1.19 16.49 -12.85
N GLY A 30 2.52 16.47 -12.98
CA GLY A 30 3.33 15.27 -12.76
C GLY A 30 3.19 14.72 -11.34
N LEU A 31 3.15 15.60 -10.34
CA LEU A 31 2.99 15.23 -8.93
C LEU A 31 1.59 14.69 -8.63
N ALA A 32 0.55 15.29 -9.22
CA ALA A 32 -0.82 14.80 -9.10
C ALA A 32 -1.01 13.42 -9.76
N VAL A 33 -0.49 13.25 -10.98
CA VAL A 33 -0.56 11.98 -11.72
C VAL A 33 0.27 10.89 -11.03
N GLY A 34 1.51 11.23 -10.62
CA GLY A 34 2.39 10.31 -9.90
C GLY A 34 1.83 9.90 -8.54
N GLY A 35 1.31 10.86 -7.78
CA GLY A 35 0.68 10.62 -6.47
C GLY A 35 -0.57 9.76 -6.57
N ALA A 36 -1.48 10.08 -7.50
CA ALA A 36 -2.68 9.29 -7.73
C ALA A 36 -2.34 7.87 -8.21
N GLY A 37 -1.35 7.74 -9.09
CA GLY A 37 -0.85 6.44 -9.58
C GLY A 37 -0.28 5.59 -8.45
N ALA A 38 0.57 6.15 -7.59
CA ALA A 38 1.15 5.42 -6.46
C ALA A 38 0.08 4.94 -5.47
N VAL A 39 -0.92 5.78 -5.16
CA VAL A 39 -2.04 5.39 -4.29
C VAL A 39 -2.90 4.30 -4.94
N TRP A 40 -3.19 4.42 -6.23
CA TRP A 40 -3.98 3.42 -6.95
C TRP A 40 -3.26 2.06 -7.04
N PHE A 41 -1.99 2.06 -7.44
CA PHE A 41 -1.20 0.82 -7.52
C PHE A 41 -0.95 0.23 -6.14
N GLY A 42 -0.67 1.07 -5.14
CA GLY A 42 -0.47 0.63 -3.77
C GLY A 42 -1.73 -0.01 -3.18
N THR A 43 -2.90 0.64 -3.35
CA THR A 43 -4.17 0.08 -2.88
C THR A 43 -4.57 -1.17 -3.64
N ARG A 44 -4.36 -1.23 -4.96
CA ARG A 44 -4.64 -2.43 -5.76
C ARG A 44 -3.72 -3.59 -5.39
N ALA A 45 -2.42 -3.35 -5.27
CA ALA A 45 -1.46 -4.36 -4.84
C ALA A 45 -1.76 -4.85 -3.41
N LEU A 46 -2.11 -3.94 -2.50
CA LEU A 46 -2.52 -4.28 -1.14
C LEU A 46 -3.80 -5.13 -1.16
N ARG A 47 -4.80 -4.75 -1.95
CA ARG A 47 -6.06 -5.50 -2.07
C ARG A 47 -5.83 -6.91 -2.61
N THR A 48 -5.03 -7.06 -3.67
CA THR A 48 -4.68 -8.38 -4.19
C THR A 48 -3.93 -9.21 -3.15
N ARG A 49 -3.02 -8.61 -2.37
CA ARG A 49 -2.29 -9.30 -1.29
C ARG A 49 -3.17 -9.69 -0.11
N LEU A 50 -4.14 -8.85 0.26
CA LEU A 50 -5.09 -9.13 1.34
C LEU A 50 -6.09 -10.22 0.92
N GLN A 51 -6.51 -10.23 -0.34
CA GLN A 51 -7.44 -11.23 -0.90
C GLN A 51 -6.79 -12.59 -1.15
N ALA A 52 -5.52 -12.62 -1.54
CA ALA A 52 -4.81 -13.87 -1.81
C ALA A 52 -4.53 -14.70 -0.54
N GLY A 53 -4.90 -14.17 0.63
CA GLY A 53 -4.74 -14.84 1.92
C GLY A 53 -3.28 -14.90 2.37
N PRO A 54 -3.05 -15.26 3.65
CA PRO A 54 -1.70 -15.37 4.21
C PRO A 54 -0.82 -16.43 3.50
N GLU A 55 -1.45 -17.33 2.75
CA GLU A 55 -0.80 -18.45 2.06
C GLU A 55 -0.23 -18.09 0.69
N ALA A 56 -0.60 -16.95 0.09
CA ALA A 56 -0.03 -16.50 -1.18
C ALA A 56 1.27 -15.68 -1.03
N TRP A 57 1.64 -15.32 0.20
CA TRP A 57 2.87 -14.58 0.50
C TRP A 57 4.20 -15.37 0.36
N PRO A 58 4.28 -16.69 0.61
CA PRO A 58 5.53 -17.46 0.54
C PRO A 58 6.29 -17.25 -0.77
N ALA A 59 5.57 -17.27 -1.89
CA ALA A 59 6.12 -17.14 -3.23
C ALA A 59 6.80 -15.78 -3.52
N GLN A 60 6.53 -14.75 -2.71
CA GLN A 60 7.15 -13.43 -2.86
C GLN A 60 8.38 -13.27 -1.98
N SER A 61 8.34 -13.81 -0.75
CA SER A 61 9.53 -13.85 0.11
C SER A 61 10.61 -14.74 -0.46
N GLU A 62 10.25 -15.90 -1.01
CA GLU A 62 11.20 -16.82 -1.65
C GLU A 62 11.95 -16.13 -2.80
N ARG A 63 11.22 -15.48 -3.73
CA ARG A 63 11.85 -14.71 -4.82
C ARG A 63 12.78 -13.59 -4.35
N ILE A 64 12.48 -12.95 -3.22
CA ILE A 64 13.35 -11.91 -2.66
C ILE A 64 14.60 -12.54 -2.05
N ILE A 65 14.46 -13.66 -1.33
CA ILE A 65 15.58 -14.41 -0.77
C ILE A 65 16.51 -14.88 -1.90
N ASP A 66 15.95 -15.50 -2.95
CA ASP A 66 16.73 -15.98 -4.11
C ASP A 66 17.51 -14.83 -4.76
N ARG A 67 16.88 -13.65 -4.91
CA ARG A 67 17.53 -12.47 -5.48
C ARG A 67 18.64 -11.93 -4.58
N ILE A 68 18.42 -11.85 -3.27
CA ILE A 68 19.42 -11.39 -2.31
C ILE A 68 20.59 -12.37 -2.25
N GLN A 69 20.30 -13.67 -2.21
CA GLN A 69 21.32 -14.72 -2.24
C GLN A 69 22.16 -14.63 -3.50
N ALA A 70 21.54 -14.55 -4.69
CA ALA A 70 22.26 -14.43 -5.94
C ALA A 70 23.17 -13.18 -5.98
N ASP A 71 22.69 -12.06 -5.44
CA ASP A 71 23.45 -10.81 -5.36
C ASP A 71 24.63 -10.91 -4.39
N LEU A 72 24.43 -11.53 -3.21
CA LEU A 72 25.49 -11.75 -2.21
C LEU A 72 26.54 -12.74 -2.72
N THR A 73 26.11 -13.86 -3.29
CA THR A 73 27.02 -14.87 -3.86
C THR A 73 27.89 -14.26 -4.96
N LYS A 74 27.29 -13.43 -5.84
CA LYS A 74 28.04 -12.72 -6.88
C LYS A 74 28.99 -11.66 -6.32
N SER A 75 28.51 -10.84 -5.40
CA SER A 75 29.27 -9.68 -4.90
C SER A 75 30.42 -10.08 -3.97
N LEU A 76 30.29 -11.19 -3.24
CA LEU A 76 31.26 -11.67 -2.26
C LEU A 76 32.04 -12.90 -2.74
N ALA A 77 31.76 -13.40 -3.95
CA ALA A 77 32.36 -14.62 -4.51
C ALA A 77 32.29 -15.82 -3.55
N LEU A 78 31.13 -16.01 -2.91
CA LEU A 78 30.92 -17.05 -1.90
C LEU A 78 31.12 -18.45 -2.48
N THR A 79 31.71 -19.36 -1.69
CA THR A 79 31.73 -20.79 -2.04
C THR A 79 30.32 -21.39 -1.98
N PRO A 80 30.08 -22.57 -2.58
CA PRO A 80 28.78 -23.24 -2.48
C PRO A 80 28.35 -23.48 -1.03
N GLU A 81 29.29 -23.81 -0.15
CA GLU A 81 29.03 -24.05 1.27
C GLU A 81 28.68 -22.76 2.02
N GLU A 82 29.35 -21.66 1.70
CA GLU A 82 29.04 -20.33 2.26
C GLU A 82 27.68 -19.82 1.79
N SER A 83 27.39 -19.95 0.49
CA SER A 83 26.10 -19.60 -0.10
C SER A 83 24.95 -20.38 0.56
N ALA A 84 25.14 -21.69 0.80
CA ALA A 84 24.14 -22.51 1.49
C ALA A 84 23.89 -22.05 2.94
N ARG A 85 24.95 -21.63 3.67
CA ARG A 85 24.80 -21.08 5.02
C ARG A 85 24.03 -19.75 5.01
N VAL A 86 24.37 -18.84 4.09
CA VAL A 86 23.68 -17.55 3.92
C VAL A 86 22.20 -17.77 3.58
N GLU A 87 21.92 -18.70 2.68
CA GLU A 87 20.54 -19.06 2.31
C GLU A 87 19.74 -19.56 3.53
N ALA A 88 20.32 -20.45 4.33
CA ALA A 88 19.68 -20.96 5.54
C ALA A 88 19.33 -19.82 6.51
N THR A 89 20.27 -18.89 6.76
CA THR A 89 20.03 -17.71 7.61
C THR A 89 18.96 -16.77 7.05
N LEU A 90 18.94 -16.54 5.73
CA LEU A 90 17.92 -15.72 5.08
C LEU A 90 16.52 -16.36 5.19
N ARG A 91 16.42 -17.68 5.00
CA ARG A 91 15.17 -18.44 5.15
C ARG A 91 14.65 -18.41 6.59
N GLU A 92 15.54 -18.61 7.57
CA GLU A 92 15.19 -18.51 8.99
C GLU A 92 14.66 -17.12 9.33
N SER A 93 15.38 -16.07 8.92
CA SER A 93 15.00 -14.67 9.12
C SER A 93 13.64 -14.35 8.47
N ALA A 94 13.40 -14.84 7.25
CA ALA A 94 12.12 -14.67 6.58
C ALA A 94 10.98 -15.38 7.32
N GLY A 95 11.23 -16.57 7.88
CA GLY A 95 10.30 -17.28 8.75
C GLY A 95 9.95 -16.48 10.01
N ALA A 96 10.95 -15.93 10.69
CA ALA A 96 10.75 -15.08 11.86
C ALA A 96 9.95 -13.81 11.51
N MET A 97 10.29 -13.13 10.42
CA MET A 97 9.54 -11.95 9.94
C MET A 97 8.09 -12.31 9.61
N ARG A 98 7.83 -13.47 8.98
CA ARG A 98 6.47 -13.95 8.71
C ARG A 98 5.69 -14.12 10.01
N ALA A 99 6.28 -14.76 11.01
CA ALA A 99 5.64 -14.95 12.31
C ALA A 99 5.31 -13.62 13.00
N ILE A 100 6.24 -12.64 12.98
CA ILE A 100 6.00 -11.30 13.53
C ILE A 100 4.83 -10.62 12.82
N ARG A 101 4.79 -10.64 11.49
CA ARG A 101 3.70 -10.02 10.71
C ARG A 101 2.36 -10.66 11.02
N LEU A 102 2.29 -11.99 11.12
CA LEU A 102 1.05 -12.70 11.46
C LEU A 102 0.53 -12.29 12.84
N ARG A 103 1.41 -12.23 13.85
CA ARG A 103 1.04 -11.77 15.20
C ARG A 103 0.59 -10.31 15.20
N ALA A 104 1.35 -9.42 14.56
CA ALA A 104 1.02 -8.01 14.47
C ALA A 104 -0.34 -7.78 13.78
N PHE A 105 -0.62 -8.54 12.71
CA PHE A 105 -1.90 -8.47 12.01
C PHE A 105 -3.06 -8.98 12.87
N ALA A 106 -2.87 -10.09 13.59
CA ALA A 106 -3.86 -10.60 14.53
C ALA A 106 -4.17 -9.58 15.64
N GLN A 107 -3.13 -8.99 16.24
CA GLN A 107 -3.28 -7.95 17.27
C GLN A 107 -3.99 -6.71 16.72
N ALA A 108 -3.57 -6.20 15.56
CA ALA A 108 -4.22 -5.05 14.92
C ALA A 108 -5.71 -5.31 14.64
N ARG A 109 -6.09 -6.53 14.23
CA ARG A 109 -7.50 -6.91 14.04
C ARG A 109 -8.28 -6.93 15.35
N MET A 110 -7.67 -7.38 16.45
CA MET A 110 -8.29 -7.37 17.77
C MET A 110 -8.52 -5.94 18.26
N GLU A 111 -7.49 -5.09 18.19
CA GLU A 111 -7.58 -3.68 18.58
C GLU A 111 -8.63 -2.93 17.75
N LEU A 112 -8.65 -3.14 16.44
CA LEU A 112 -9.65 -2.53 15.58
C LEU A 112 -11.07 -2.96 15.94
N ARG A 113 -11.30 -4.25 16.23
CA ARG A 113 -12.61 -4.75 16.69
C ARG A 113 -13.00 -4.13 18.03
N ALA A 114 -12.07 -4.03 18.97
CA ALA A 114 -12.32 -3.40 20.26
C ALA A 114 -12.70 -1.93 20.11
N ALA A 115 -11.97 -1.18 19.28
CA ALA A 115 -12.27 0.21 18.96
C ALA A 115 -13.66 0.38 18.32
N ILE A 116 -14.02 -0.48 17.37
CA ILE A 116 -15.36 -0.46 16.73
C ILE A 116 -16.46 -0.68 17.76
N ARG A 117 -16.30 -1.66 18.68
CA ARG A 117 -17.28 -1.89 19.75
C ARG A 117 -17.40 -0.69 20.68
N LYS A 118 -16.28 -0.08 21.07
CA LYS A 118 -16.27 1.10 21.93
C LYS A 118 -17.00 2.26 21.26
N ILE A 119 -16.70 2.54 19.99
CA ILE A 119 -17.39 3.60 19.23
C ILE A 119 -18.89 3.31 19.11
N ALA A 120 -19.27 2.07 18.81
CA ALA A 120 -20.68 1.70 18.69
C ALA A 120 -21.45 1.88 20.01
N ALA A 121 -20.82 1.60 21.16
CA ALA A 121 -21.42 1.78 22.47
C ALA A 121 -21.74 3.25 22.78
N GLU A 122 -20.86 4.18 22.36
CA GLU A 122 -21.02 5.62 22.55
C GLU A 122 -22.06 6.25 21.59
N LEU A 123 -22.46 5.54 20.54
CA LEU A 123 -23.44 6.06 19.57
C LEU A 123 -24.88 5.84 20.05
N PRO A 124 -25.79 6.79 19.75
CA PRO A 124 -27.24 6.59 19.90
C PRO A 124 -27.68 5.34 19.14
N PRO A 125 -28.68 4.58 19.66
CA PRO A 125 -29.10 3.32 19.07
C PRO A 125 -29.49 3.46 17.58
N GLU A 126 -30.08 4.60 17.20
CA GLU A 126 -30.50 4.88 15.82
C GLU A 126 -29.31 5.03 14.84
N LYS A 127 -28.10 5.31 15.36
CA LYS A 127 -26.88 5.50 14.56
C LYS A 127 -25.98 4.27 14.51
N ARG A 128 -26.21 3.27 15.37
CA ARG A 128 -25.38 2.06 15.44
C ARG A 128 -25.45 1.25 14.15
N ASP A 129 -26.64 1.06 13.59
CA ASP A 129 -26.83 0.29 12.35
C ASP A 129 -26.14 0.96 11.16
N GLU A 130 -26.24 2.29 11.07
CA GLU A 130 -25.56 3.06 10.03
C GLU A 130 -24.03 2.95 10.17
N PHE A 131 -23.51 3.05 11.39
CA PHE A 131 -22.10 2.86 11.68
C PHE A 131 -21.61 1.45 11.28
N HIS A 132 -22.33 0.40 11.66
CA HIS A 132 -22.01 -0.98 11.29
C HIS A 132 -21.98 -1.18 9.77
N ARG A 133 -22.95 -0.62 9.05
CA ARG A 133 -23.00 -0.66 7.58
C ARG A 133 -21.85 0.10 6.92
N VAL A 134 -21.44 1.24 7.46
CA VAL A 134 -20.26 1.98 6.97
C VAL A 134 -18.98 1.18 7.21
N MET A 135 -18.84 0.59 8.40
CA MET A 135 -17.67 -0.23 8.72
C MET A 135 -17.61 -1.50 7.87
N ALA A 136 -18.74 -2.20 7.65
CA ALA A 136 -18.80 -3.37 6.79
C ALA A 136 -18.29 -3.06 5.37
N ARG A 137 -18.74 -1.95 4.77
CA ARG A 137 -18.26 -1.50 3.46
C ARG A 137 -16.77 -1.18 3.44
N ARG A 138 -16.22 -0.62 4.53
CA ARG A 138 -14.78 -0.36 4.64
C ARG A 138 -13.98 -1.66 4.73
N TYR A 139 -14.46 -2.63 5.51
CA TYR A 139 -13.85 -3.96 5.61
C TYR A 139 -13.81 -4.65 4.25
N GLU A 140 -14.93 -4.64 3.52
CA GLU A 140 -15.04 -5.23 2.19
C GLU A 140 -14.07 -4.59 1.17
N ARG A 141 -13.92 -3.26 1.19
CA ARG A 141 -12.94 -2.55 0.34
C ARG A 141 -11.50 -2.96 0.65
N LEU A 142 -11.21 -3.27 1.91
CA LEU A 142 -9.91 -3.78 2.35
C LEU A 142 -9.74 -5.28 2.11
N GLY A 143 -10.77 -5.99 1.60
CA GLY A 143 -10.74 -7.44 1.47
C GLY A 143 -10.72 -8.17 2.82
N LEU A 144 -11.15 -7.49 3.89
CA LEU A 144 -11.30 -8.07 5.22
C LEU A 144 -12.75 -8.55 5.38
N GLN A 145 -12.92 -9.73 5.98
CA GLN A 145 -14.25 -10.20 6.33
C GLN A 145 -14.83 -9.30 7.43
N PRO A 146 -16.03 -8.71 7.23
CA PRO A 146 -16.66 -7.87 8.24
C PRO A 146 -16.89 -8.71 9.51
N PRO A 147 -16.83 -8.10 10.71
CA PRO A 147 -17.24 -8.80 11.92
C PRO A 147 -18.70 -9.20 11.76
N SER A 148 -19.01 -10.50 11.91
CA SER A 148 -20.40 -10.94 11.97
C SER A 148 -21.10 -10.14 13.07
N PRO A 149 -22.27 -9.55 12.80
CA PRO A 149 -23.06 -8.94 13.85
C PRO A 149 -23.26 -10.03 14.89
N THR A 150 -22.63 -9.85 16.05
CA THR A 150 -22.80 -10.79 17.15
C THR A 150 -24.25 -10.61 17.54
N LEU A 151 -25.09 -11.60 17.19
CA LEU A 151 -26.44 -11.67 17.72
C LEU A 151 -26.30 -11.51 19.23
N PRO A 152 -27.08 -10.61 19.86
CA PRO A 152 -27.00 -10.42 21.31
C PRO A 152 -27.12 -11.79 21.97
N ALA A 153 -26.23 -12.06 22.93
CA ALA A 153 -26.13 -13.33 23.65
C ALA A 153 -27.42 -13.69 24.43
N ASP A 154 -28.40 -12.80 24.40
CA ASP A 154 -29.64 -12.84 25.16
C ASP A 154 -30.75 -13.61 24.43
N ALA A 155 -30.52 -14.07 23.19
CA ALA A 155 -31.51 -14.79 22.39
C ALA A 155 -31.60 -16.31 22.69
N GLU A 156 -30.75 -16.86 23.57
CA GLU A 156 -30.68 -18.31 23.85
C GLU A 156 -31.28 -18.72 25.21
N THR A 157 -32.04 -17.85 25.88
CA THR A 157 -32.65 -18.21 27.18
C THR A 157 -34.14 -17.91 27.22
N THR A 158 -34.92 -18.59 26.38
CA THR A 158 -36.35 -18.78 26.62
C THR A 158 -36.64 -20.28 26.60
N PRO A 159 -36.86 -20.92 27.76
CA PRO A 159 -37.28 -22.32 27.85
C PRO A 159 -38.70 -22.56 27.34
#